data_AF-K0CE51-F1
#
_entry.id   AF-K0CE51-F1
#
_cell.length_a   1.000
_cell.length_b   1.000
_cell.length_c   1.000
_cell.angle_alpha   90.00
_cell.angle_beta   90.00
_cell.angle_gamma   90.00
#
_symmetry.space_group_name_H-M   'P 1'
#
loop_
_entity.id
_entity.type
_entity.pdbx_description
1 polymer ?
#
loop_
_entity_poly.entity_id
_entity_poly.type
_entity_poly.pdbx_seq_one_letter_code
_entity_poly.pdbx_strand_id
1 'polypeptide(L)'
;MAQAKKAAARKKTATRKKAATASKAPAVPKSVSNAEAKTKLQEKAVGQAERKVAQAQAKLDRQKKKVDTENGKLAKLRTDLATKRDKAKGKATAAAKRAVDTARGKLNTQRLKLQDLRGEAKLIRAEIQAGKKVVTRENKKLRTAQRNLTSKLREYQRKLAKKEKAEQKKAEQKAKRAARKSTAKKSAAKRTTAGKKTTTRAKTKKAATRKTPARKKAARRAPARKKAATGSAS
;
A
#
# COMPACT_ATOMS: atom_id res chain seq x y z
N MET A 1 -63.23 1.95 -45.53
CA MET A 1 -64.05 1.05 -44.69
C MET A 1 -63.31 0.77 -43.37
N ALA A 2 -64.08 0.77 -42.27
CA ALA A 2 -63.82 0.23 -40.91
C ALA A 2 -62.55 0.70 -40.16
N GLN A 3 -62.62 1.60 -39.16
CA GLN A 3 -63.11 1.44 -37.76
C GLN A 3 -62.29 0.47 -36.87
N ALA A 4 -61.47 1.09 -36.00
CA ALA A 4 -61.28 0.86 -34.57
C ALA A 4 -61.14 -0.56 -33.97
N LYS A 5 -60.13 -0.73 -33.10
CA LYS A 5 -60.37 -1.11 -31.69
C LYS A 5 -59.18 -0.80 -30.76
N LYS A 6 -59.47 0.07 -29.78
CA LYS A 6 -58.74 0.28 -28.51
C LYS A 6 -58.60 -1.02 -27.73
N ALA A 7 -57.49 -1.19 -27.01
CA ALA A 7 -57.51 -1.71 -25.64
C ALA A 7 -56.30 -1.17 -24.85
N ALA A 8 -56.60 -0.32 -23.87
CA ALA A 8 -55.66 0.10 -22.85
C ALA A 8 -55.43 -1.03 -21.84
N ALA A 9 -54.17 -1.32 -21.53
CA ALA A 9 -53.78 -2.05 -20.31
C ALA A 9 -52.47 -1.47 -19.79
N ARG A 10 -52.55 -0.38 -19.03
CA ARG A 10 -52.44 -0.38 -17.57
C ARG A 10 -51.08 -0.90 -17.07
N LYS A 11 -50.29 0.07 -16.60
CA LYS A 11 -49.26 -0.04 -15.55
C LYS A 11 -49.46 -1.28 -14.67
N LYS A 12 -48.51 -2.22 -14.73
CA LYS A 12 -48.14 -3.00 -13.55
C LYS A 12 -46.69 -2.67 -13.20
N THR A 13 -46.57 -1.72 -12.29
CA THR A 13 -45.49 -1.65 -11.32
C THR A 13 -45.37 -3.01 -10.64
N ALA A 14 -44.56 -3.89 -11.22
CA ALA A 14 -44.03 -5.04 -10.52
C ALA A 14 -43.04 -4.48 -9.51
N THR A 15 -43.53 -4.33 -8.29
CA THR A 15 -42.74 -4.18 -7.07
C THR A 15 -41.60 -5.18 -7.13
N ARG A 16 -40.41 -4.72 -7.51
CA ARG A 16 -39.16 -5.43 -7.25
C ARG A 16 -39.14 -5.65 -5.75
N LYS A 17 -39.50 -6.86 -5.33
CA LYS A 17 -39.30 -7.36 -3.97
C LYS A 17 -37.87 -6.97 -3.62
N LYS A 18 -37.72 -6.06 -2.65
CA LYS A 18 -36.46 -5.88 -1.94
C LYS A 18 -36.10 -7.27 -1.45
N ALA A 19 -35.14 -7.91 -2.12
CA ALA A 19 -34.48 -9.07 -1.58
C ALA A 19 -34.09 -8.70 -0.16
N ALA A 20 -34.60 -9.49 0.78
CA ALA A 20 -34.29 -9.37 2.18
C ALA A 20 -32.79 -9.16 2.30
N THR A 21 -32.41 -8.10 3.01
CA THR A 21 -31.04 -7.86 3.42
C THR A 21 -30.62 -9.07 4.22
N ALA A 22 -30.04 -10.07 3.53
CA ALA A 22 -29.12 -11.01 4.12
C ALA A 22 -28.20 -10.16 5.00
N SER A 23 -28.20 -10.47 6.29
CA SER A 23 -27.34 -9.90 7.31
C SER A 23 -25.89 -10.08 6.87
N LYS A 24 -25.48 -9.20 5.96
CA LYS A 24 -24.16 -9.17 5.37
C LYS A 24 -23.28 -8.72 6.53
N ALA A 25 -22.44 -9.65 7.02
CA ALA A 25 -21.25 -9.31 7.81
C ALA A 25 -20.72 -7.99 7.27
N PRO A 26 -20.44 -6.98 8.12
CA PRO A 26 -20.33 -5.61 7.66
C PRO A 26 -19.23 -5.57 6.61
N ALA A 27 -19.66 -5.46 5.35
CA ALA A 27 -18.77 -5.61 4.21
C ALA A 27 -17.67 -4.58 4.41
N VAL A 28 -16.44 -5.07 4.49
CA VAL A 28 -15.26 -4.25 4.73
C VAL A 28 -15.38 -3.01 3.83
N PRO A 29 -15.27 -1.78 4.39
CA PRO A 29 -15.54 -0.58 3.63
C PRO A 29 -14.76 -0.59 2.32
N LYS A 30 -15.36 -0.13 1.22
CA LYS A 30 -14.70 -0.05 -0.09
C LYS A 30 -13.31 0.62 0.01
N SER A 31 -13.14 1.58 0.91
CA SER A 31 -11.85 2.23 1.17
C SER A 31 -10.76 1.28 1.67
N VAL A 32 -11.10 0.35 2.57
CA VAL A 32 -10.21 -0.69 3.10
C VAL A 32 -9.93 -1.73 2.02
N SER A 33 -10.97 -2.24 1.35
CA SER A 33 -10.81 -3.21 0.25
C SER A 33 -9.92 -2.67 -0.88
N ASN A 34 -10.10 -1.41 -1.28
CA ASN A 34 -9.24 -0.76 -2.28
C ASN A 34 -7.79 -0.59 -1.79
N ALA A 35 -7.58 -0.37 -0.48
CA ALA A 35 -6.24 -0.28 0.08
C ALA A 35 -5.56 -1.66 0.13
N GLU A 36 -6.28 -2.73 0.44
CA GLU A 36 -5.78 -4.11 0.38
C GLU A 36 -5.38 -4.48 -1.05
N ALA A 37 -6.23 -4.17 -2.03
CA ALA A 37 -5.93 -4.40 -3.43
C ALA A 37 -4.65 -3.68 -3.88
N LYS A 38 -4.47 -2.43 -3.41
CA LYS A 38 -3.23 -1.68 -3.65
C LYS A 38 -2.04 -2.35 -2.97
N THR A 39 -2.12 -2.73 -1.69
CA THR A 39 -1.01 -3.43 -1.03
C THR A 39 -0.60 -4.69 -1.80
N LYS A 40 -1.56 -5.52 -2.23
CA LYS A 40 -1.30 -6.73 -3.04
C LYS A 40 -0.65 -6.43 -4.39
N LEU A 41 -1.06 -5.36 -5.07
CA LEU A 41 -0.45 -4.95 -6.34
C LEU A 41 1.02 -4.55 -6.13
N GLN A 42 1.31 -3.82 -5.05
CA GLN A 42 2.65 -3.40 -4.70
C GLN A 42 3.54 -4.57 -4.25
N GLU A 43 3.00 -5.56 -3.54
CA GLU A 43 3.71 -6.81 -3.21
C GLU A 43 4.12 -7.56 -4.47
N LYS A 44 3.23 -7.67 -5.47
CA LYS A 44 3.56 -8.28 -6.77
C LYS A 44 4.68 -7.52 -7.48
N ALA A 45 4.65 -6.19 -7.45
CA ALA A 45 5.70 -5.36 -8.07
C ALA A 45 7.07 -5.56 -7.38
N VAL A 46 7.10 -5.61 -6.05
CA VAL A 46 8.32 -5.94 -5.28
C VAL A 46 8.82 -7.33 -5.67
N GLY A 47 7.96 -8.35 -5.65
CA GLY A 47 8.34 -9.72 -5.99
C GLY A 47 8.87 -9.85 -7.43
N GLN A 48 8.30 -9.13 -8.40
CA GLN A 48 8.84 -9.09 -9.76
C GLN A 48 10.23 -8.44 -9.82
N ALA A 49 10.45 -7.34 -9.09
CA ALA A 49 11.74 -6.68 -9.03
C ALA A 49 12.81 -7.58 -8.38
N GLU A 50 12.46 -8.27 -7.29
CA GLU A 50 13.34 -9.21 -6.60
C GLU A 50 13.71 -10.41 -7.48
N ARG A 51 12.75 -10.95 -8.25
CA ARG A 51 13.01 -12.02 -9.21
C ARG A 51 14.02 -11.60 -10.28
N LYS A 52 13.94 -10.37 -10.79
CA LYS A 52 14.93 -9.85 -11.76
C LYS A 52 16.33 -9.75 -11.15
N VAL A 53 16.43 -9.29 -9.90
CA VAL A 53 17.72 -9.27 -9.16
C VAL A 53 18.26 -10.69 -8.99
N ALA A 54 17.43 -11.65 -8.60
CA ALA A 54 17.82 -13.05 -8.44
C ALA A 54 18.30 -13.67 -9.77
N GLN A 55 17.62 -13.39 -10.87
CA GLN A 55 18.05 -13.83 -12.21
C GLN A 55 19.40 -13.24 -12.60
N ALA A 56 19.63 -11.94 -12.36
CA ALA A 56 20.92 -11.30 -12.62
C ALA A 56 22.03 -11.87 -11.72
N GLN A 57 21.72 -12.19 -10.46
CA GLN A 57 22.66 -12.86 -9.55
C GLN A 57 23.05 -14.26 -10.06
N ALA A 58 22.09 -15.07 -10.50
CA ALA A 58 22.35 -16.37 -11.08
C ALA A 58 23.23 -16.28 -12.35
N LYS A 59 23.01 -15.27 -13.19
CA LYS A 59 23.88 -14.98 -14.35
C LYS A 59 25.30 -14.64 -13.90
N LEU A 60 25.46 -13.81 -12.87
CA LEU A 60 26.78 -13.45 -12.33
C LEU A 60 27.54 -14.67 -11.81
N ASP A 61 26.86 -15.57 -11.11
CA ASP A 61 27.53 -16.75 -10.54
C ASP A 61 27.94 -17.75 -11.61
N ARG A 62 27.16 -17.90 -12.68
CA ARG A 62 27.60 -18.64 -13.89
C ARG A 62 28.82 -18.00 -14.54
N GLN A 63 28.85 -16.67 -14.63
CA GLN A 63 29.97 -15.94 -15.22
C GLN A 63 31.25 -16.09 -14.41
N LYS A 64 31.16 -16.06 -13.07
CA LYS A 64 32.31 -16.33 -12.18
C LYS A 64 32.91 -17.71 -12.44
N LYS A 65 32.07 -18.76 -12.50
CA LYS A 65 32.53 -20.12 -12.81
C LYS A 65 33.26 -20.22 -14.16
N LYS A 66 32.78 -19.49 -15.19
CA LYS A 66 33.49 -19.40 -16.47
C LYS A 66 34.85 -18.71 -16.32
N VAL A 67 34.92 -17.59 -15.60
CA VAL A 67 36.19 -16.90 -15.32
C VAL A 67 37.18 -17.80 -14.59
N ASP A 68 36.72 -18.56 -13.60
CA ASP A 68 37.58 -19.49 -12.85
C ASP A 68 38.13 -20.62 -13.74
N THR A 69 37.27 -21.16 -14.61
CA THR A 69 37.66 -22.19 -15.59
C THR A 69 38.72 -21.66 -16.57
N GLU A 70 38.49 -20.48 -17.15
CA GLU A 70 39.43 -19.88 -18.11
C GLU A 70 40.73 -19.39 -17.42
N ASN A 71 40.67 -19.00 -16.14
CA ASN A 71 41.85 -18.70 -15.32
C ASN A 71 42.69 -19.96 -15.09
N GLY A 72 42.06 -21.10 -14.82
CA GLY A 72 42.75 -22.39 -14.69
C GLY A 72 43.49 -22.79 -15.97
N LYS A 73 42.87 -22.61 -17.14
CA LYS A 73 43.54 -22.79 -18.44
C LYS A 73 44.72 -21.83 -18.62
N LEU A 74 44.53 -20.57 -18.26
CA LEU A 74 45.58 -19.57 -18.36
C LEU A 74 46.78 -19.90 -17.46
N ALA A 75 46.55 -20.42 -16.26
CA ALA A 75 47.61 -20.89 -15.37
C ALA A 75 48.45 -22.00 -16.01
N LYS A 76 47.82 -22.99 -16.65
CA LYS A 76 48.52 -24.05 -17.40
C LYS A 76 49.32 -23.51 -18.59
N LEU A 77 48.79 -22.51 -19.30
CA LEU A 77 49.53 -21.86 -20.38
C LEU A 77 50.74 -21.05 -19.87
N ARG A 78 50.64 -20.46 -18.67
CA ARG A 78 51.78 -19.77 -18.03
C ARG A 78 52.90 -20.74 -17.67
N THR A 79 52.56 -21.91 -17.13
CA THR A 79 53.58 -22.93 -16.79
C THR A 79 54.22 -23.52 -18.04
N ASP A 80 53.44 -23.89 -19.06
CA ASP A 80 53.97 -24.37 -20.35
C ASP A 80 54.89 -23.34 -21.02
N LEU A 81 54.50 -22.06 -21.01
CA LEU A 81 55.34 -20.98 -21.51
C LEU A 81 56.66 -20.87 -20.72
N ALA A 82 56.61 -20.98 -19.39
CA ALA A 82 57.81 -20.95 -18.56
C ALA A 82 58.77 -22.10 -18.94
N THR A 83 58.26 -23.33 -19.01
CA THR A 83 59.04 -24.50 -19.42
C THR A 83 59.66 -24.33 -20.82
N LYS A 84 58.90 -23.81 -21.79
CA LYS A 84 59.42 -23.54 -23.14
C LYS A 84 60.49 -22.44 -23.14
N ARG A 85 60.32 -21.41 -22.32
CA ARG A 85 61.30 -20.33 -22.17
C ARG A 85 62.61 -20.87 -21.59
N ASP A 86 62.54 -21.73 -20.58
CA ASP A 86 63.73 -22.30 -19.95
C ASP A 86 64.48 -23.25 -20.90
N LYS A 87 63.74 -24.07 -21.67
CA LYS A 87 64.33 -24.87 -22.76
C LYS A 87 65.03 -24.00 -23.82
N ALA A 88 64.40 -22.90 -24.23
CA ALA A 88 64.98 -21.98 -25.22
C ALA A 88 66.21 -21.23 -24.70
N LYS A 89 66.31 -20.98 -23.38
CA LYS A 89 67.53 -20.44 -22.74
C LYS A 89 68.67 -21.45 -22.76
N GLY A 90 68.38 -22.72 -22.43
CA GLY A 90 69.38 -23.79 -22.39
C GLY A 90 69.85 -24.25 -23.78
N LYS A 91 68.97 -24.22 -24.79
CA LYS A 91 69.31 -24.51 -26.20
C LYS A 91 68.62 -23.50 -27.12
N ALA A 92 69.37 -22.49 -27.54
CA ALA A 92 68.89 -21.33 -28.31
C ALA A 92 68.65 -21.62 -29.81
N THR A 93 67.91 -22.68 -30.13
CA THR A 93 67.57 -23.02 -31.52
C THR A 93 66.43 -22.15 -32.03
N ALA A 94 66.37 -21.93 -33.35
CA ALA A 94 65.27 -21.21 -33.98
C ALA A 94 63.90 -21.86 -33.71
N ALA A 95 63.84 -23.20 -33.67
CA ALA A 95 62.64 -23.94 -33.32
C ALA A 95 62.16 -23.65 -31.88
N ALA A 96 63.08 -23.60 -30.91
CA ALA A 96 62.74 -23.29 -29.52
C ALA A 96 62.20 -21.86 -29.36
N LYS A 97 62.77 -20.87 -30.07
CA LYS A 97 62.26 -19.50 -30.10
C LYS A 97 60.84 -19.42 -30.66
N ARG A 98 60.58 -20.06 -31.82
CA ARG A 98 59.23 -20.12 -32.42
C ARG A 98 58.20 -20.79 -31.51
N ALA A 99 58.60 -21.82 -30.75
CA ALA A 99 57.71 -22.47 -29.79
C ALA A 99 57.32 -21.55 -28.62
N VAL A 100 58.25 -20.72 -28.14
CA VAL A 100 57.97 -19.70 -27.10
C VAL A 100 57.00 -18.64 -27.64
N ASP A 101 57.22 -18.14 -28.86
CA ASP A 101 56.34 -17.12 -29.45
C ASP A 101 54.93 -17.66 -29.69
N THR A 102 54.82 -18.91 -30.15
CA THR A 102 53.52 -19.59 -30.28
C THR A 102 52.81 -19.73 -28.93
N ALA A 103 53.54 -20.08 -27.86
CA ALA A 103 52.98 -20.17 -26.51
C ALA A 103 52.54 -18.79 -25.97
N ARG A 104 53.30 -17.73 -26.25
CA ARG A 104 52.92 -16.33 -25.94
C ARG A 104 51.63 -15.94 -26.65
N GLY A 105 51.50 -16.26 -27.93
CA GLY A 105 50.29 -16.01 -28.70
C GLY A 105 49.05 -16.65 -28.06
N LYS A 106 49.14 -17.96 -27.74
CA LYS A 106 48.05 -18.68 -27.04
C LYS A 106 47.68 -18.05 -25.70
N LEU A 107 48.69 -17.63 -24.93
CA LEU A 107 48.49 -16.97 -23.64
C LEU A 107 47.79 -15.61 -23.77
N ASN A 108 48.15 -14.82 -24.78
CA ASN A 108 47.52 -13.52 -25.03
C ASN A 108 46.05 -13.69 -25.46
N THR A 109 45.76 -14.63 -26.36
CA THR A 109 44.37 -14.97 -26.73
C THR A 109 43.55 -15.36 -25.51
N GLN A 110 44.12 -16.16 -24.60
CA GLN A 110 43.45 -16.56 -23.37
C GLN A 110 43.24 -15.38 -22.39
N ARG A 111 44.18 -14.43 -22.32
CA ARG A 111 44.04 -13.20 -21.52
C ARG A 111 42.89 -12.32 -22.01
N LEU A 112 42.77 -12.13 -23.32
CA LEU A 112 41.69 -11.34 -23.92
C LEU A 112 40.32 -11.95 -23.60
N LYS A 113 40.15 -13.26 -23.79
CA LYS A 113 38.91 -13.96 -23.40
C LYS A 113 38.55 -13.74 -21.92
N LEU A 114 39.54 -13.78 -21.02
CA LEU A 114 39.31 -13.51 -19.60
C LEU A 114 38.95 -12.06 -19.31
N GLN A 115 39.53 -11.12 -20.04
CA GLN A 115 39.19 -9.71 -19.94
C GLN A 115 37.72 -9.48 -20.34
N ASP A 116 37.28 -10.07 -21.45
CA ASP A 116 35.89 -9.96 -21.93
C ASP A 116 34.91 -10.54 -20.90
N LEU A 117 35.18 -11.75 -20.39
CA LEU A 117 34.34 -12.39 -19.37
C LEU A 117 34.25 -11.58 -18.07
N ARG A 118 35.35 -10.94 -17.66
CA ARG A 118 35.39 -10.03 -16.49
C ARG A 118 34.66 -8.73 -16.76
N GLY A 119 34.73 -8.21 -17.99
CA GLY A 119 33.98 -7.05 -18.46
C GLY A 119 32.48 -7.31 -18.38
N GLU A 120 32.01 -8.42 -18.93
CA GLU A 120 30.61 -8.87 -18.82
C GLU A 120 30.17 -9.02 -17.36
N ALA A 121 31.00 -9.63 -16.50
CA ALA A 121 30.70 -9.77 -15.08
C ALA A 121 30.53 -8.40 -14.38
N LYS A 122 31.29 -7.37 -14.79
CA LYS A 122 31.16 -6.00 -14.27
C LYS A 122 29.82 -5.38 -14.67
N LEU A 123 29.39 -5.58 -15.92
CA LEU A 123 28.08 -5.11 -16.39
C LEU A 123 26.93 -5.79 -15.63
N ILE A 124 27.00 -7.11 -15.41
CA ILE A 124 25.99 -7.84 -14.63
C ILE A 124 25.93 -7.33 -13.18
N ARG A 125 27.08 -7.02 -12.55
CA ARG A 125 27.08 -6.40 -11.21
C ARG A 125 26.38 -5.04 -11.20
N ALA A 126 26.58 -4.23 -12.23
CA ALA A 126 25.90 -2.94 -12.35
C ALA A 126 24.38 -3.13 -12.51
N GLU A 127 23.94 -4.12 -13.30
CA GLU A 127 22.52 -4.50 -13.43
C GLU A 127 21.93 -4.91 -12.08
N ILE A 128 22.63 -5.73 -11.29
CA ILE A 128 22.19 -6.13 -9.95
C ILE A 128 22.01 -4.90 -9.04
N GLN A 129 22.94 -3.95 -9.08
CA GLN A 129 22.85 -2.74 -8.26
C GLN A 129 21.68 -1.84 -8.69
N ALA A 130 21.46 -1.69 -10.00
CA ALA A 130 20.29 -0.98 -10.52
C ALA A 130 18.98 -1.68 -10.10
N GLY A 131 18.93 -3.01 -10.22
CA GLY A 131 17.79 -3.83 -9.78
C GLY A 131 17.50 -3.68 -8.28
N LYS A 132 18.54 -3.70 -7.43
CA LYS A 132 18.40 -3.44 -5.98
C LYS A 132 17.81 -2.05 -5.71
N LYS A 133 18.22 -1.02 -6.44
CA LYS A 133 17.61 0.32 -6.34
C LYS A 133 16.12 0.30 -6.70
N VAL A 134 15.71 -0.45 -7.74
CA VAL A 134 14.29 -0.63 -8.07
C VAL A 134 13.54 -1.32 -6.94
N VAL A 135 14.08 -2.42 -6.39
CA VAL A 135 13.48 -3.12 -5.23
C VAL A 135 13.29 -2.17 -4.06
N THR A 136 14.27 -1.32 -3.73
CA THR A 136 14.12 -0.33 -2.65
C THR A 136 13.01 0.69 -2.92
N ARG A 137 12.83 1.13 -4.17
CA ARG A 137 11.77 2.07 -4.57
C ARG A 137 10.39 1.42 -4.45
N GLU A 138 10.24 0.18 -4.92
CA GLU A 138 8.98 -0.56 -4.81
C GLU A 138 8.65 -0.89 -3.34
N ASN A 139 9.65 -1.26 -2.53
CA ASN A 139 9.46 -1.47 -1.10
C ASN A 139 9.01 -0.19 -0.36
N LYS A 140 9.49 0.99 -0.75
CA LYS A 140 8.98 2.26 -0.21
C LYS A 140 7.50 2.47 -0.56
N LYS A 141 7.09 2.16 -1.79
CA LYS A 141 5.67 2.24 -2.20
C LYS A 141 4.81 1.24 -1.43
N LEU A 142 5.30 0.02 -1.24
CA LEU A 142 4.62 -1.02 -0.46
C LEU A 142 4.42 -0.59 0.99
N ARG A 143 5.45 -0.09 1.66
CA ARG A 143 5.34 0.42 3.04
C ARG A 143 4.30 1.53 3.16
N THR A 144 4.24 2.44 2.20
CA THR A 144 3.22 3.50 2.17
C THR A 144 1.81 2.94 1.96
N ALA A 145 1.65 1.95 1.08
CA ALA A 145 0.37 1.26 0.88
C ALA A 145 -0.08 0.51 2.14
N GLN A 146 0.83 -0.20 2.81
CA GLN A 146 0.60 -0.88 4.08
C GLN A 146 0.17 0.09 5.17
N ARG A 147 0.88 1.22 5.36
CA ARG A 147 0.49 2.26 6.33
C ARG A 147 -0.92 2.80 6.06
N ASN A 148 -1.26 3.05 4.79
CA ASN A 148 -2.59 3.49 4.41
C ASN A 148 -3.67 2.45 4.73
N LEU A 149 -3.41 1.18 4.43
CA LEU A 149 -4.29 0.07 4.80
C LEU A 149 -4.50 -0.01 6.31
N THR A 150 -3.43 0.03 7.10
CA THR A 150 -3.50 0.01 8.56
C THR A 150 -4.31 1.18 9.11
N SER A 151 -4.11 2.40 8.60
CA SER A 151 -4.88 3.58 9.01
C SER A 151 -6.38 3.40 8.72
N LYS A 152 -6.74 2.91 7.53
CA LYS A 152 -8.14 2.67 7.17
C LYS A 152 -8.80 1.56 7.99
N LEU A 153 -8.05 0.50 8.31
CA LEU A 153 -8.51 -0.55 9.21
C LEU A 153 -8.76 -0.01 10.63
N ARG A 154 -7.85 0.80 11.17
CA ARG A 154 -8.03 1.46 12.48
C ARG A 154 -9.23 2.40 12.49
N GLU A 155 -9.43 3.19 11.44
CA GLU A 155 -10.62 4.05 11.33
C GLU A 155 -11.91 3.25 11.26
N TYR A 156 -11.91 2.14 10.52
CA TYR A 156 -13.06 1.26 10.45
C TYR A 156 -13.38 0.62 11.81
N GLN A 157 -12.38 0.10 12.51
CA GLN A 157 -12.51 -0.43 13.87
C GLN A 157 -13.04 0.64 14.85
N ARG A 158 -12.51 1.87 14.81
CA ARG A 158 -13.02 2.98 15.63
C ARG A 158 -14.48 3.31 15.33
N LYS A 159 -14.90 3.22 14.06
CA LYS A 159 -16.30 3.44 13.67
C LYS A 159 -17.22 2.32 14.18
N LEU A 160 -16.79 1.07 14.10
CA LEU A 160 -17.53 -0.06 14.67
C LEU A 160 -17.67 0.09 16.20
N ALA A 161 -16.57 0.34 16.90
CA ALA A 161 -16.59 0.54 18.35
C ALA A 161 -17.47 1.72 18.79
N LYS A 162 -17.53 2.81 18.02
CA LYS A 162 -18.45 3.93 18.28
C LYS A 162 -19.91 3.54 18.06
N LYS A 163 -20.22 2.75 17.03
CA LYS A 163 -21.57 2.25 16.77
C LYS A 163 -22.02 1.30 17.87
N GLU A 164 -21.18 0.37 18.28
CA GLU A 164 -21.44 -0.57 19.38
C GLU A 164 -21.70 0.18 20.69
N LYS A 165 -20.88 1.16 21.06
CA LYS A 165 -21.12 2.00 22.25
C LYS A 165 -22.42 2.81 22.15
N ALA A 166 -22.78 3.30 20.96
CA ALA A 166 -24.03 4.02 20.75
C ALA A 166 -25.25 3.09 20.84
N GLU A 167 -25.14 1.85 20.36
CA GLU A 167 -26.19 0.84 20.46
C GLU A 167 -26.36 0.33 21.90
N GLN A 168 -25.26 0.13 22.64
CA GLN A 168 -25.30 -0.18 24.07
C GLN A 168 -26.01 0.92 24.87
N LYS A 169 -25.66 2.19 24.65
CA LYS A 169 -26.35 3.32 25.31
C LYS A 169 -27.83 3.40 24.94
N LYS A 170 -28.19 3.09 23.68
CA LYS A 170 -29.60 3.04 23.26
C LYS A 170 -30.36 1.88 23.90
N ALA A 171 -29.73 0.71 24.01
CA ALA A 171 -30.30 -0.46 24.69
C ALA A 171 -30.50 -0.18 26.18
N GLU A 172 -29.50 0.43 26.84
CA GLU A 172 -29.57 0.81 28.26
C GLU A 172 -30.64 1.88 28.52
N GLN A 173 -30.76 2.89 27.64
CA GLN A 173 -31.82 3.90 27.74
C GLN A 173 -33.21 3.31 27.50
N LYS A 174 -33.35 2.34 26.58
CA LYS A 174 -34.61 1.60 26.39
C LYS A 174 -34.95 0.76 27.63
N ALA A 175 -33.97 0.11 28.25
CA ALA A 175 -34.15 -0.64 29.50
C ALA A 175 -34.57 0.29 30.67
N LYS A 176 -33.91 1.45 30.83
CA LYS A 176 -34.26 2.45 31.85
C LYS A 176 -35.66 3.05 31.62
N ARG A 177 -36.07 3.26 30.37
CA ARG A 177 -37.44 3.71 30.02
C ARG A 177 -38.48 2.63 30.27
N ALA A 178 -38.17 1.36 30.04
CA ALA A 178 -39.04 0.24 30.37
C ALA A 178 -39.22 0.10 31.89
N ALA A 179 -38.16 0.24 32.68
CA ALA A 179 -38.21 0.19 34.15
C ALA A 179 -39.00 1.36 34.78
N ARG A 180 -39.01 2.56 34.17
CA ARG A 180 -39.84 3.68 34.64
C ARG A 180 -41.33 3.54 34.30
N LYS A 181 -41.66 2.73 33.28
CA LYS A 181 -43.06 2.44 32.92
C LYS A 181 -43.70 1.40 33.83
N SER A 182 -42.91 0.56 34.49
CA SER A 182 -43.40 -0.43 35.47
C SER A 182 -43.58 0.14 36.88
N THR A 183 -42.84 1.20 37.26
CA THR A 183 -43.00 1.84 38.58
C THR A 183 -44.12 2.88 38.64
N ALA A 184 -44.54 3.45 37.51
CA ALA A 184 -45.68 4.39 37.45
C ALA A 184 -47.07 3.73 37.55
N LYS A 185 -47.16 2.39 37.62
CA LYS A 185 -48.43 1.67 37.85
C LYS A 185 -48.76 1.41 39.33
N LYS A 186 -47.92 1.86 40.29
CA LYS A 186 -48.14 1.65 41.73
C LYS A 186 -48.46 2.89 42.56
N SER A 187 -48.65 4.07 41.95
CA SER A 187 -49.00 5.31 42.68
C SER A 187 -50.37 5.92 42.33
N ALA A 188 -51.26 5.17 41.69
CA ALA A 188 -52.64 5.58 41.40
C ALA A 188 -53.67 4.99 42.38
N ALA A 189 -53.27 4.68 43.62
CA ALA A 189 -54.19 4.30 44.68
C ALA A 189 -53.86 5.14 45.92
N LYS A 190 -54.88 5.82 46.44
CA LYS A 190 -54.92 6.61 47.70
C LYS A 190 -54.73 8.13 47.55
N ARG A 191 -55.84 8.82 47.28
CA ARG A 191 -56.41 9.84 48.19
C ARG A 191 -57.78 10.30 47.69
N THR A 192 -58.81 9.85 48.37
CA THR A 192 -60.17 10.40 48.35
C THR A 192 -60.30 11.54 49.36
N THR A 193 -61.18 12.49 49.03
CA THR A 193 -61.95 13.44 49.85
C THR A 193 -61.24 14.53 50.68
N ALA A 194 -61.41 15.80 50.28
CA ALA A 194 -62.20 16.82 51.00
C ALA A 194 -61.86 18.25 50.50
N GLY A 195 -62.87 19.12 50.38
CA GLY A 195 -62.67 20.58 50.43
C GLY A 195 -63.10 21.39 49.21
N LYS A 196 -64.35 21.87 49.26
CA LYS A 196 -65.00 22.87 48.39
C LYS A 196 -64.47 24.28 48.68
N LYS A 197 -64.12 25.09 47.66
CA LYS A 197 -64.48 26.54 47.51
C LYS A 197 -63.72 27.23 46.35
N THR A 198 -64.52 27.92 45.49
CA THR A 198 -64.34 29.25 44.84
C THR A 198 -62.94 29.65 44.32
N THR A 199 -62.71 30.23 43.13
CA THR A 199 -63.47 31.20 42.31
C THR A 199 -62.67 31.48 41.02
N THR A 200 -63.37 31.64 39.90
CA THR A 200 -63.09 32.57 38.77
C THR A 200 -61.76 32.62 38.00
N ARG A 201 -61.94 32.52 36.68
CA ARG A 201 -61.40 33.36 35.58
C ARG A 201 -59.98 33.14 35.02
N ALA A 202 -59.99 33.15 33.67
CA ALA A 202 -59.09 33.84 32.74
C ALA A 202 -58.03 33.01 31.97
N LYS A 203 -58.46 32.66 30.74
CA LYS A 203 -57.78 32.82 29.44
C LYS A 203 -56.25 33.03 29.39
N THR A 204 -55.64 32.14 28.58
CA THR A 204 -54.57 32.37 27.58
C THR A 204 -53.29 33.10 28.00
N LYS A 205 -52.13 32.43 27.90
CA LYS A 205 -50.90 33.07 27.40
C LYS A 205 -50.06 32.13 26.52
N LYS A 206 -49.85 32.62 25.30
CA LYS A 206 -48.97 32.16 24.23
C LYS A 206 -47.65 32.95 24.33
N ALA A 207 -46.58 32.35 23.81
CA ALA A 207 -45.36 32.97 23.27
C ALA A 207 -44.31 33.59 24.21
N ALA A 208 -43.16 32.90 24.25
CA ALA A 208 -41.87 33.34 23.72
C ALA A 208 -40.92 34.29 24.51
N THR A 209 -39.64 33.96 24.32
CA THR A 209 -38.41 34.75 24.44
C THR A 209 -37.72 34.86 25.80
N ARG A 210 -36.66 34.05 25.99
CA ARG A 210 -35.48 34.48 26.77
C ARG A 210 -34.18 34.06 26.07
N LYS A 211 -33.56 35.09 25.48
CA LYS A 211 -32.14 35.47 25.56
C LYS A 211 -31.07 34.46 25.12
N THR A 212 -30.55 34.70 23.91
CA THR A 212 -29.18 34.38 23.48
C THR A 212 -28.16 35.34 24.11
N PRO A 213 -26.95 34.88 24.45
CA PRO A 213 -25.78 35.75 24.56
C PRO A 213 -24.82 35.56 23.36
N ALA A 214 -24.26 36.70 22.96
CA ALA A 214 -23.43 36.93 21.79
C ALA A 214 -22.10 36.16 21.79
N ARG A 215 -21.66 35.70 20.61
CA ARG A 215 -20.34 35.11 20.39
C ARG A 215 -19.46 36.10 19.63
N LYS A 216 -18.45 36.65 20.32
CA LYS A 216 -17.37 37.49 19.79
C LYS A 216 -16.76 36.89 18.52
N LYS A 217 -16.72 37.69 17.45
CA LYS A 217 -16.00 37.41 16.20
C LYS A 217 -14.50 37.61 16.45
N ALA A 218 -13.71 36.55 16.27
CA ALA A 218 -12.26 36.62 16.29
C ALA A 218 -11.74 37.37 15.05
N ALA A 219 -10.75 38.23 15.27
CA ALA A 219 -10.07 39.04 14.28
C ALA A 219 -9.40 38.19 13.19
N ARG A 220 -9.62 38.56 11.93
CA ARG A 220 -8.85 38.08 10.76
C ARG A 220 -7.48 38.74 10.81
N ARG A 221 -6.41 37.99 11.02
CA ARG A 221 -5.04 38.43 10.69
C ARG A 221 -4.79 38.13 9.21
N ALA A 222 -4.41 39.16 8.47
CA ALA A 222 -4.00 39.10 7.07
C ALA A 222 -2.62 38.43 6.92
N PRO A 223 -2.32 37.77 5.79
CA PRO A 223 -0.95 37.39 5.43
C PRO A 223 -0.22 38.56 4.75
N ALA A 224 0.90 39.00 5.35
CA ALA A 224 1.81 39.97 4.75
C ALA A 224 2.67 39.34 3.64
N ARG A 225 3.00 40.16 2.64
CA ARG A 225 3.72 39.86 1.39
C ARG A 225 5.23 39.64 1.56
N LYS A 226 5.77 38.80 0.67
CA LYS A 226 7.11 38.76 -0.01
C LYS A 226 8.38 39.26 0.74
N LYS A 227 9.41 38.40 0.72
CA LYS A 227 10.70 38.74 0.08
C LYS A 227 11.38 37.49 -0.49
N ALA A 228 11.81 37.61 -1.74
CA ALA A 228 12.73 36.73 -2.44
C ALA A 228 14.07 37.48 -2.60
N ALA A 229 15.18 36.76 -2.47
CA ALA A 229 16.54 37.08 -2.95
C ALA A 229 17.29 35.73 -2.97
N THR A 230 17.77 35.12 -4.07
CA THR A 230 18.83 35.47 -5.06
C THR A 230 20.25 35.63 -4.49
N GLY A 231 21.18 34.80 -5.00
CA GLY A 231 22.65 34.89 -4.87
C GLY A 231 23.21 34.23 -3.60
N SER A 232 24.35 33.53 -3.54
CA SER A 232 25.58 33.45 -4.37
C SER A 232 26.30 32.16 -3.92
N ALA A 233 26.70 31.24 -4.79
CA ALA A 233 28.08 31.08 -5.27
C ALA A 233 29.18 31.40 -4.24
N SER A 234 29.85 30.35 -3.77
CA SER A 234 31.26 30.26 -3.34
C SER A 234 31.65 28.79 -3.32
#